data_AF-A0A4R5VD19-F1
#
_entry.id   AF-A0A4R5VD19-F1
#
_cell.length_a   1.000
_cell.length_b   1.000
_cell.length_c   1.000
_cell.angle_alpha   90.00
_cell.angle_beta   90.00
_cell.angle_gamma   90.00
#
_symmetry.space_group_name_H-M   'P 1'
#
loop_
_entity.id
_entity.type
_entity.pdbx_description
1 polymer ?
#
loop_
_entity_poly.entity_id
_entity_poly.type
_entity_poly.pdbx_seq_one_letter_code
_entity_poly.pdbx_strand_id
1 'polypeptide(L)'
;MLRSSLLRVFFGFLGLLAWTSALAQDPQYSQYYAAPLYLNPAMAGGELTGRVGFNYRNQWPSIDAQFTTFSAFYDTYLPNQNVGVGVHVMQDTEGAAKLRSTSISGLVSYELKLGENSYFRPGFQATYIRRQIGFFENLVFANEINPNDPFGPLLPGNDIPGLGDPVNMLSLGVGGLFFTENFWLGLAAHHVNQPNQSFIDGVSPLPAKFSLHGGYRISLGEGSMRGDFTHMRKQRYLTPTFNYKRQGPFEQLDVGAYFYVEPIVFGLWYRGLPYKPVNNQSNRDAVVMMVGVNLLSGLNIGYSFDYTVSQLGIQSGGAHELSVSWTLPNSYQGKPSRRDTILPCPKF
;
A
#
# COMPACT_ATOMS: atom_id res chain seq x y z
N MET A 1 -41.73 -24.28 -6.63
CA MET A 1 -40.48 -25.05 -6.91
C MET A 1 -39.59 -24.42 -8.00
N LEU A 2 -40.09 -23.59 -8.93
CA LEU A 2 -39.27 -23.01 -10.03
C LEU A 2 -38.25 -21.91 -9.65
N ARG A 3 -38.36 -21.24 -8.48
CA ARG A 3 -37.36 -20.22 -8.07
C ARG A 3 -36.02 -20.80 -7.59
N SER A 4 -35.98 -22.09 -7.22
CA SER A 4 -34.79 -22.75 -6.67
C SER A 4 -33.83 -23.27 -7.75
N SER A 5 -34.33 -23.60 -8.94
CA SER A 5 -33.53 -24.14 -10.04
C SER A 5 -32.78 -23.02 -10.80
N LEU A 6 -33.37 -21.83 -10.93
CA LEU A 6 -32.72 -20.66 -11.54
C LEU A 6 -31.51 -20.16 -10.73
N LEU A 7 -31.57 -20.21 -9.39
CA LEU A 7 -30.41 -19.88 -8.56
C LEU A 7 -29.26 -20.89 -8.75
N ARG A 8 -29.57 -22.19 -8.88
CA ARG A 8 -28.53 -23.22 -9.09
C ARG A 8 -27.91 -23.15 -10.48
N VAL A 9 -28.68 -22.78 -11.50
CA VAL A 9 -28.17 -22.52 -12.85
C VAL A 9 -27.36 -21.21 -12.88
N PHE A 10 -27.78 -20.17 -12.17
CA PHE A 10 -27.03 -18.91 -12.03
C PHE A 10 -25.68 -19.11 -11.32
N PHE A 11 -25.66 -19.86 -10.21
CA PHE A 11 -24.41 -20.22 -9.52
C PHE A 11 -23.57 -21.24 -10.31
N GLY A 12 -24.19 -22.10 -11.13
CA GLY A 12 -23.49 -23.02 -12.03
C GLY A 12 -22.84 -22.31 -13.22
N PHE A 13 -23.47 -21.27 -13.76
CA PHE A 13 -22.91 -20.44 -14.84
C PHE A 13 -21.80 -19.50 -14.33
N LEU A 14 -21.89 -19.05 -13.07
CA LEU A 14 -20.84 -18.25 -12.42
C LEU A 14 -19.55 -19.05 -12.15
N GLY A 15 -19.65 -20.39 -12.09
CA GLY A 15 -18.51 -21.29 -11.91
C GLY A 15 -17.71 -21.62 -13.18
N LEU A 16 -18.22 -21.27 -14.37
CA LEU A 16 -17.64 -21.67 -15.67
C LEU A 16 -16.88 -20.55 -16.39
N LEU A 17 -16.69 -19.39 -15.76
CA LEU A 17 -15.90 -18.28 -16.30
C LEU A 17 -14.66 -18.01 -15.43
N ALA A 18 -13.83 -19.03 -15.25
CA ALA A 18 -12.45 -18.87 -14.79
C ALA A 18 -11.51 -18.91 -16.01
N TRP A 19 -11.55 -17.85 -16.81
CA TRP A 19 -10.46 -17.55 -17.73
C TRP A 19 -9.40 -16.82 -16.92
N THR A 20 -8.34 -17.53 -16.55
CA THR A 20 -7.22 -16.94 -15.81
C THR A 20 -6.35 -16.17 -16.79
N SER A 21 -6.63 -14.87 -16.95
CA SER A 21 -5.59 -13.92 -17.34
C SER A 21 -4.68 -13.68 -16.13
N ALA A 22 -3.37 -13.72 -16.35
CA ALA A 22 -2.42 -13.25 -15.36
C ALA A 22 -2.65 -11.74 -15.18
N LEU A 23 -3.19 -11.35 -14.03
CA LEU A 23 -3.39 -9.95 -13.67
C LEU A 23 -2.24 -9.53 -12.76
N ALA A 24 -1.69 -8.34 -12.97
CA ALA A 24 -0.64 -7.79 -12.10
C ALA A 24 -1.26 -7.23 -10.82
N GLN A 25 -0.47 -7.19 -9.74
CA GLN A 25 -0.82 -6.51 -8.49
C GLN A 25 0.01 -5.25 -8.34
N ASP A 26 -0.55 -4.27 -7.63
CA ASP A 26 0.22 -3.11 -7.20
C ASP A 26 1.24 -3.51 -6.11
N PRO A 27 2.32 -2.71 -5.93
CA PRO A 27 3.30 -2.94 -4.88
C PRO A 27 2.69 -2.93 -3.49
N GLN A 28 3.28 -3.65 -2.56
CA GLN A 28 2.72 -3.79 -1.23
C GLN A 28 3.72 -3.41 -0.15
N TYR A 29 3.27 -2.63 0.83
CA TYR A 29 4.04 -2.29 2.02
C TYR A 29 3.64 -3.19 3.20
N SER A 30 4.63 -3.52 4.01
CA SER A 30 4.48 -4.11 5.33
C SER A 30 4.13 -3.09 6.38
N GLN A 31 4.73 -1.92 6.29
CA GLN A 31 4.45 -0.80 7.15
C GLN A 31 3.36 0.06 6.50
N TYR A 32 2.16 -0.49 6.31
CA TYR A 32 1.13 0.20 5.54
C TYR A 32 0.65 1.52 6.17
N TYR A 33 0.82 1.74 7.49
CA TYR A 33 0.60 3.05 8.11
C TYR A 33 1.80 4.02 7.97
N ALA A 34 2.99 3.55 7.59
CA ALA A 34 4.12 4.40 7.24
C ALA A 34 3.96 5.04 5.84
N ALA A 35 3.08 4.48 5.00
CA ALA A 35 2.72 5.00 3.67
C ALA A 35 1.22 5.38 3.62
N PRO A 36 0.76 6.37 4.40
CA PRO A 36 -0.66 6.66 4.59
C PRO A 36 -1.37 7.09 3.29
N LEU A 37 -0.69 7.88 2.44
CA LEU A 37 -1.27 8.34 1.16
C LEU A 37 -1.41 7.20 0.15
N TYR A 38 -0.57 6.16 0.25
CA TYR A 38 -0.71 4.95 -0.55
C TYR A 38 -1.87 4.08 -0.05
N LEU A 39 -2.05 3.99 1.27
CA LEU A 39 -3.09 3.17 1.90
C LEU A 39 -4.51 3.67 1.60
N ASN A 40 -4.74 4.98 1.73
CA ASN A 40 -6.05 5.58 1.53
C ASN A 40 -5.96 7.10 1.25
N PRO A 41 -6.55 7.62 0.16
CA PRO A 41 -6.52 9.05 -0.13
C PRO A 41 -7.16 9.94 0.95
N ALA A 42 -8.09 9.41 1.73
CA ALA A 42 -8.71 10.11 2.86
C ALA A 42 -7.73 10.45 4.00
N MET A 43 -6.53 9.84 4.01
CA MET A 43 -5.49 10.10 5.01
C MET A 43 -4.64 11.35 4.70
N ALA A 44 -4.78 11.95 3.52
CA ALA A 44 -4.08 13.18 3.17
C ALA A 44 -4.44 14.32 4.13
N GLY A 45 -3.47 14.91 4.81
CA GLY A 45 -3.68 15.94 5.84
C GLY A 45 -4.19 15.38 7.17
N GLY A 46 -3.91 14.10 7.48
CA GLY A 46 -4.37 13.44 8.72
C GLY A 46 -3.71 13.99 10.00
N GLU A 47 -2.48 14.51 9.87
CA GLU A 47 -1.66 15.04 10.97
C GLU A 47 -1.97 16.49 11.34
N LEU A 48 -2.88 17.17 10.64
CA LEU A 48 -3.22 18.60 10.84
C LEU A 48 -2.07 19.60 10.58
N THR A 49 -0.89 19.10 10.26
CA THR A 49 0.31 19.87 9.91
C THR A 49 0.96 19.22 8.68
N GLY A 50 1.97 19.89 8.11
CA GLY A 50 2.77 19.36 7.02
C GLY A 50 3.52 18.10 7.46
N ARG A 51 3.52 17.07 6.62
CA ARG A 51 4.26 15.83 6.83
C ARG A 51 4.95 15.44 5.53
N VAL A 52 6.22 15.08 5.64
CA VAL A 52 7.01 14.48 4.56
C VAL A 52 7.30 13.04 4.95
N GLY A 53 7.32 12.11 4.00
CA GLY A 53 7.76 10.75 4.26
C GLY A 53 8.40 10.08 3.06
N PHE A 54 9.19 9.06 3.36
CA PHE A 54 9.94 8.23 2.43
C PHE A 54 9.80 6.78 2.86
N ASN A 55 9.53 5.90 1.90
CA ASN A 55 9.48 4.46 2.12
C ASN A 55 10.32 3.76 1.06
N TYR A 56 11.14 2.81 1.48
CA TYR A 56 11.90 1.94 0.60
C TYR A 56 11.66 0.50 1.00
N ARG A 57 11.32 -0.34 0.02
CA ARG A 57 11.09 -1.77 0.21
C ARG A 57 11.93 -2.54 -0.80
N ASN A 58 12.64 -3.55 -0.33
CA ASN A 58 13.32 -4.54 -1.14
C ASN A 58 12.80 -5.93 -0.78
N GLN A 59 12.12 -6.56 -1.72
CA GLN A 59 11.49 -7.86 -1.55
C GLN A 59 12.22 -8.92 -2.36
N TRP A 60 12.56 -10.00 -1.66
CA TRP A 60 13.30 -11.15 -2.14
C TRP A 60 14.66 -10.81 -2.76
N PRO A 61 15.57 -10.17 -2.01
CA PRO A 61 16.86 -9.73 -2.52
C PRO A 61 17.80 -10.87 -2.92
N SER A 62 17.52 -12.11 -2.50
CA SER A 62 18.37 -13.27 -2.76
C SER A 62 17.95 -14.05 -4.02
N ILE A 63 17.00 -13.54 -4.81
CA ILE A 63 16.61 -14.09 -6.11
C ILE A 63 16.72 -13.03 -7.20
N ASP A 64 17.01 -13.44 -8.43
CA ASP A 64 17.15 -12.52 -9.58
C ASP A 64 15.84 -11.78 -9.92
N ALA A 65 14.70 -12.33 -9.50
CA ALA A 65 13.38 -11.72 -9.63
C ALA A 65 12.99 -10.88 -8.40
N GLN A 66 13.93 -10.10 -7.85
CA GLN A 66 13.64 -9.19 -6.73
C GLN A 66 12.67 -8.08 -7.14
N PHE A 67 11.94 -7.54 -6.15
CA PHE A 67 11.05 -6.40 -6.31
C PHE A 67 11.55 -5.24 -5.46
N THR A 68 11.67 -4.05 -6.07
CA THR A 68 12.13 -2.85 -5.35
C THR A 68 11.15 -1.71 -5.52
N THR A 69 10.64 -1.22 -4.40
CA THR A 69 9.65 -0.14 -4.36
C THR A 69 10.21 1.03 -3.56
N PHE A 70 10.17 2.21 -4.14
CA PHE A 70 10.48 3.46 -3.47
C PHE A 70 9.27 4.38 -3.54
N SER A 71 8.93 5.03 -2.45
CA SER A 71 7.95 6.11 -2.45
C SER A 71 8.38 7.29 -1.60
N ALA A 72 7.86 8.45 -1.98
CA ALA A 72 7.99 9.68 -1.23
C ALA A 72 6.66 10.41 -1.25
N PHE A 73 6.32 11.08 -0.16
CA PHE A 73 5.08 11.84 -0.07
C PHE A 73 5.23 13.11 0.73
N TYR A 74 4.32 14.04 0.44
CA TYR A 74 4.09 15.23 1.23
C TYR A 74 2.58 15.45 1.36
N ASP A 75 2.10 15.71 2.57
CA ASP A 75 0.72 16.11 2.80
C ASP A 75 0.62 17.21 3.86
N THR A 76 -0.43 18.02 3.75
CA THR A 76 -0.74 19.07 4.72
C THR A 76 -2.25 19.25 4.87
N TYR A 77 -2.64 19.87 5.98
CA TYR A 77 -4.03 20.19 6.27
C TYR A 77 -4.24 21.70 6.20
N LEU A 78 -5.31 22.12 5.54
CA LEU A 78 -5.74 23.50 5.38
C LEU A 78 -6.93 23.76 6.32
N PRO A 79 -6.72 24.34 7.52
CA PRO A 79 -7.76 24.42 8.55
C PRO A 79 -8.93 25.33 8.20
N ASN A 80 -8.72 26.33 7.33
CA ASN A 80 -9.79 27.27 6.96
C ASN A 80 -10.86 26.59 6.08
N GLN A 81 -10.46 25.61 5.27
CA GLN A 81 -11.32 24.89 4.34
C GLN A 81 -11.71 23.50 4.83
N ASN A 82 -11.14 23.01 5.94
CA ASN A 82 -11.24 21.61 6.38
C ASN A 82 -10.80 20.62 5.28
N VAL A 83 -9.75 20.96 4.53
CA VAL A 83 -9.25 20.18 3.40
C VAL A 83 -7.85 19.68 3.71
N GLY A 84 -7.60 18.41 3.47
CA GLY A 84 -6.25 17.86 3.36
C GLY A 84 -5.82 17.77 1.90
N VAL A 85 -4.57 18.13 1.61
CA VAL A 85 -3.98 17.98 0.28
C VAL A 85 -2.67 17.23 0.38
N GLY A 86 -2.34 16.44 -0.63
CA GLY A 86 -1.08 15.72 -0.65
C GLY A 86 -0.63 15.32 -2.05
N VAL A 87 0.65 15.02 -2.14
CA VAL A 87 1.31 14.48 -3.33
C VAL A 87 2.05 13.21 -2.90
N HIS A 88 1.95 12.17 -3.73
CA HIS A 88 2.64 10.91 -3.51
C HIS A 88 3.29 10.45 -4.81
N VAL A 89 4.59 10.19 -4.77
CA VAL A 89 5.36 9.64 -5.89
C VAL A 89 5.84 8.26 -5.49
N MET A 90 5.69 7.30 -6.38
CA MET A 90 6.18 5.94 -6.16
C MET A 90 6.78 5.39 -7.44
N GLN A 91 7.93 4.75 -7.31
CA GLN A 91 8.55 3.97 -8.37
C GLN A 91 8.67 2.54 -7.89
N ASP A 92 8.17 1.63 -8.70
CA ASP A 92 8.31 0.20 -8.50
C ASP A 92 9.09 -0.43 -9.64
N THR A 93 9.96 -1.38 -9.31
CA THR A 93 10.72 -2.17 -10.28
C THR A 93 10.50 -3.65 -9.98
N GLU A 94 9.91 -4.35 -10.94
CA GLU A 94 9.40 -5.70 -10.80
C GLU A 94 10.28 -6.71 -11.56
N GLY A 95 10.77 -7.72 -10.85
CA GLY A 95 11.31 -8.97 -11.40
C GLY A 95 12.55 -8.84 -12.28
N ALA A 96 12.93 -9.96 -12.91
CA ALA A 96 14.13 -10.07 -13.73
C ALA A 96 14.10 -9.17 -14.98
N ALA A 97 12.90 -8.93 -15.55
CA ALA A 97 12.70 -8.04 -16.69
C ALA A 97 12.81 -6.54 -16.35
N LYS A 98 12.99 -6.21 -15.06
CA LYS A 98 13.05 -4.84 -14.52
C LYS A 98 11.94 -3.94 -15.08
N LEU A 99 10.72 -4.45 -15.04
CA LEU A 99 9.55 -3.67 -15.40
C LEU A 99 9.43 -2.51 -14.40
N ARG A 100 9.55 -1.27 -14.88
CA ARG A 100 9.53 -0.08 -14.04
C ARG A 100 8.20 0.65 -14.18
N SER A 101 7.52 0.81 -13.06
CA SER A 101 6.24 1.51 -12.95
C SER A 101 6.43 2.76 -12.08
N THR A 102 6.37 3.94 -12.69
CA THR A 102 6.44 5.23 -11.98
C THR A 102 5.03 5.81 -11.87
N SER A 103 4.62 6.17 -10.66
CA SER A 103 3.32 6.78 -10.39
C SER A 103 3.48 8.11 -9.66
N ILE A 104 2.68 9.09 -10.08
CA ILE A 104 2.59 10.42 -9.46
C ILE A 104 1.13 10.66 -9.15
N SER A 105 0.82 10.84 -7.87
CA SER A 105 -0.54 10.99 -7.37
C SER A 105 -0.75 12.35 -6.75
N GLY A 106 -1.84 13.01 -7.12
CA GLY A 106 -2.42 14.12 -6.38
C GLY A 106 -3.59 13.62 -5.53
N LEU A 107 -3.63 14.01 -4.26
CA LEU A 107 -4.63 13.56 -3.29
C LEU A 107 -5.30 14.76 -2.64
N VAL A 108 -6.61 14.67 -2.47
CA VAL A 108 -7.40 15.64 -1.72
C VAL A 108 -8.35 14.89 -0.79
N SER A 109 -8.49 15.38 0.44
CA SER A 109 -9.48 14.90 1.38
C SER A 109 -10.25 16.08 1.97
N TYR A 110 -11.51 15.84 2.33
CA TYR A 110 -12.34 16.80 3.04
C TYR A 110 -12.69 16.24 4.40
N GLU A 111 -12.72 17.06 5.44
CA GLU A 111 -13.04 16.61 6.81
C GLU A 111 -14.43 17.07 7.24
N LEU A 112 -15.29 16.10 7.53
CA LEU A 112 -16.64 16.29 8.05
C LEU A 112 -16.67 15.92 9.53
N LYS A 113 -17.06 16.86 10.40
CA LYS A 113 -17.37 16.58 11.80
C LYS A 113 -18.78 16.02 11.88
N LEU A 114 -18.92 14.77 12.33
CA LEU A 114 -20.22 14.11 12.45
C LEU A 114 -20.84 14.29 13.85
N GLY A 115 -20.01 14.45 14.87
CA GLY A 115 -20.43 14.67 16.25
C GLY A 115 -19.28 15.10 17.15
N GLU A 116 -19.45 14.93 18.45
CA GLU A 116 -18.36 15.05 19.42
C GLU A 116 -17.38 13.90 19.18
N ASN A 117 -16.10 14.23 18.99
CA ASN A 117 -15.00 13.27 18.80
C ASN A 117 -15.20 12.24 17.67
N SER A 118 -16.03 12.55 16.66
CA SER A 118 -16.29 11.68 15.51
C SER A 118 -16.22 12.43 14.20
N TYR A 119 -15.44 11.90 13.27
CA TYR A 119 -15.09 12.55 12.03
C TYR A 119 -15.13 11.56 10.88
N PHE A 120 -15.55 12.04 9.72
CA PHE A 120 -15.51 11.30 8.47
C PHE A 120 -14.76 12.10 7.41
N ARG A 121 -13.84 11.44 6.72
CA ARG A 121 -13.02 12.02 5.66
C ARG A 121 -13.25 11.28 4.36
N PRO A 122 -14.01 11.81 3.40
CA PRO A 122 -13.88 11.38 2.01
C PRO A 122 -12.55 11.86 1.41
N GLY A 123 -11.96 11.05 0.55
CA GLY A 123 -10.74 11.33 -0.16
C GLY A 123 -10.85 10.97 -1.64
N PHE A 124 -10.18 11.75 -2.48
CA PHE A 124 -10.07 11.53 -3.91
C PHE A 124 -8.60 11.53 -4.32
N GLN A 125 -8.26 10.71 -5.30
CA GLN A 125 -6.92 10.57 -5.85
C GLN A 125 -6.98 10.56 -7.37
N ALA A 126 -6.08 11.31 -7.98
CA ALA A 126 -5.75 11.19 -9.39
C ALA A 126 -4.28 10.81 -9.51
N THR A 127 -4.00 9.74 -10.23
CA THR A 127 -2.66 9.17 -10.37
C THR A 127 -2.31 9.04 -11.83
N TYR A 128 -1.22 9.69 -12.24
CA TYR A 128 -0.56 9.41 -13.51
C TYR A 128 0.42 8.27 -13.32
N ILE A 129 0.33 7.23 -14.15
CA ILE A 129 1.18 6.04 -14.11
C ILE A 129 1.90 5.94 -15.45
N ARG A 130 3.21 5.74 -15.42
CA ARG A 130 4.05 5.46 -16.57
C ARG A 130 4.75 4.12 -16.34
N ARG A 131 4.53 3.15 -17.23
CA ARG A 131 5.15 1.82 -17.17
C ARG A 131 6.09 1.62 -18.34
N GLN A 132 7.24 1.02 -18.10
CA GLN A 132 8.26 0.76 -19.13
C GLN A 132 9.02 -0.53 -18.82
N ILE A 133 9.46 -1.24 -19.85
CA ILE A 133 10.26 -2.46 -19.71
C ILE A 133 11.75 -2.06 -19.73
N GLY A 134 12.51 -2.50 -18.73
CA GLY A 134 13.88 -2.00 -18.50
C GLY A 134 14.94 -2.57 -19.45
N PHE A 135 14.75 -3.77 -20.00
CA PHE A 135 15.75 -4.47 -20.81
C PHE A 135 15.16 -5.11 -22.06
N PHE A 136 14.47 -4.32 -22.89
CA PHE A 136 13.92 -4.86 -24.14
C PHE A 136 15.01 -5.56 -24.99
N GLU A 137 16.22 -4.99 -25.06
CA GLU A 137 17.34 -5.52 -25.86
C GLU A 137 17.94 -6.83 -25.34
N ASN A 138 17.67 -7.24 -24.09
CA ASN A 138 18.20 -8.49 -23.51
C ASN A 138 17.12 -9.55 -23.27
N LEU A 139 15.86 -9.29 -23.66
CA LEU A 139 14.80 -10.29 -23.60
C LEU A 139 14.92 -11.18 -24.84
N VAL A 140 15.16 -12.47 -24.59
CA VAL A 140 15.13 -13.49 -25.65
C VAL A 140 13.72 -14.05 -25.74
N PHE A 141 13.06 -13.82 -26.86
CA PHE A 141 11.73 -14.35 -27.11
C PHE A 141 11.82 -15.73 -27.79
N ALA A 142 10.79 -16.57 -27.61
CA ALA A 142 10.79 -17.93 -28.14
C ALA A 142 10.92 -17.99 -29.67
N ASN A 143 10.50 -16.95 -30.38
CA ASN A 143 10.64 -16.80 -31.83
C ASN A 143 12.05 -16.42 -32.29
N GLU A 144 12.92 -15.98 -31.37
CA GLU A 144 14.32 -15.66 -31.64
C GLU A 144 15.24 -16.87 -31.40
N ILE A 145 14.75 -17.90 -30.70
CA ILE A 145 15.46 -19.15 -30.49
C ILE A 145 15.29 -20.04 -31.72
N ASN A 146 16.40 -20.44 -32.34
CA ASN A 146 16.37 -21.41 -33.44
C ASN A 146 16.00 -22.80 -32.90
N PRO A 147 14.86 -23.40 -33.30
CA PRO A 147 14.45 -24.72 -32.80
C PRO A 147 15.43 -25.85 -33.18
N ASN A 148 16.19 -25.64 -34.26
CA ASN A 148 17.16 -26.62 -34.76
C ASN A 148 18.58 -26.42 -34.17
N ASP A 149 18.83 -25.28 -33.52
CA ASP A 149 20.09 -24.99 -32.81
C ASP A 149 19.82 -24.10 -31.58
N PRO A 150 19.34 -24.68 -30.47
CA PRO A 150 18.91 -23.91 -29.29
C PRO A 150 20.04 -23.16 -28.57
N PHE A 151 21.30 -23.46 -28.88
CA PHE A 151 22.49 -22.81 -28.31
C PHE A 151 23.23 -21.93 -29.33
N GLY A 152 22.70 -21.82 -30.55
CA GLY A 152 23.22 -20.98 -31.62
C GLY A 152 22.87 -19.49 -31.48
N PRO A 153 23.33 -18.64 -32.42
CA PRO A 153 22.96 -17.22 -32.44
C PRO A 153 21.45 -17.03 -32.60
N LEU A 154 20.91 -15.99 -31.96
CA LEU A 154 19.50 -15.63 -32.04
C LEU A 154 19.10 -15.25 -33.48
N LEU A 155 17.91 -15.65 -33.88
CA LEU A 155 17.28 -15.18 -35.11
C LEU A 155 16.92 -13.69 -34.97
N PRO A 156 16.95 -12.91 -36.07
CA PRO A 156 16.44 -11.54 -36.03
C PRO A 156 14.98 -11.55 -35.58
N GLY A 157 14.70 -10.94 -34.43
CA GLY A 157 13.36 -10.79 -33.91
C GLY A 157 12.50 -9.96 -34.87
N ASN A 158 11.23 -10.34 -35.03
CA ASN A 158 10.26 -9.43 -35.64
C ASN A 158 9.95 -8.36 -34.59
N ASP A 159 10.35 -7.11 -34.85
CA ASP A 159 9.95 -5.96 -34.04
C ASP A 159 8.42 -5.92 -33.95
N ILE A 160 7.86 -6.24 -32.78
CA ILE A 160 6.43 -6.10 -32.52
C ILE A 160 6.18 -4.59 -32.33
N PRO A 161 5.39 -3.93 -33.20
CA PRO A 161 5.13 -2.50 -33.06
C PRO A 161 4.58 -2.16 -31.66
N GLY A 162 5.18 -1.17 -30.99
CA GLY A 162 4.81 -0.74 -29.63
C GLY A 162 5.45 -1.54 -28.49
N LEU A 163 6.09 -2.69 -28.77
CA LEU A 163 6.78 -3.46 -27.75
C LEU A 163 8.05 -2.72 -27.29
N GLY A 164 8.05 -2.26 -26.03
CA GLY A 164 9.13 -1.48 -25.42
C GLY A 164 8.80 -0.01 -25.20
N ASP A 165 7.76 0.52 -25.85
CA ASP A 165 7.30 1.88 -25.62
C ASP A 165 6.67 2.04 -24.22
N PRO A 166 6.88 3.19 -23.55
CA PRO A 166 6.29 3.43 -22.25
C PRO A 166 4.77 3.62 -22.34
N VAL A 167 4.03 2.86 -21.55
CA VAL A 167 2.56 2.99 -21.45
C VAL A 167 2.23 4.03 -20.39
N ASN A 168 1.44 5.04 -20.78
CA ASN A 168 1.00 6.11 -19.89
C ASN A 168 -0.48 5.98 -19.59
N MET A 169 -0.84 6.10 -18.32
CA MET A 169 -2.17 5.77 -17.84
C MET A 169 -2.61 6.81 -16.81
N LEU A 170 -3.89 7.18 -16.85
CA LEU A 170 -4.53 7.94 -15.78
C LEU A 170 -5.37 6.98 -14.95
N SER A 171 -5.14 6.96 -13.64
CA SER A 171 -5.89 6.19 -12.66
C SER A 171 -6.61 7.12 -11.71
N LEU A 172 -7.87 6.83 -11.43
CA LEU A 172 -8.67 7.52 -10.42
C LEU A 172 -8.91 6.62 -9.21
N GLY A 173 -8.88 7.21 -8.03
CA GLY A 173 -9.10 6.54 -6.76
C GLY A 173 -10.00 7.35 -5.84
N VAL A 174 -10.71 6.64 -4.97
CA VAL A 174 -11.59 7.20 -3.94
C VAL A 174 -11.35 6.49 -2.62
N GLY A 175 -11.56 7.19 -1.53
CA GLY A 175 -11.45 6.60 -0.20
C GLY A 175 -12.36 7.30 0.81
N GLY A 176 -12.64 6.60 1.89
CA GLY A 176 -13.35 7.10 3.05
C GLY A 176 -12.61 6.66 4.31
N LEU A 177 -12.56 7.54 5.31
CA LEU A 177 -11.98 7.24 6.61
C LEU A 177 -12.90 7.80 7.69
N PHE A 178 -13.48 6.92 8.49
CA PHE A 178 -14.17 7.28 9.72
C PHE A 178 -13.21 7.09 10.89
N PHE A 179 -13.16 8.04 11.82
CA PHE A 179 -12.34 7.91 13.02
C PHE A 179 -12.92 8.68 14.21
N THR A 180 -12.52 8.21 15.38
CA THR A 180 -12.73 8.84 16.68
C THR A 180 -11.40 9.02 17.40
N GLU A 181 -11.39 9.28 18.71
CA GLU A 181 -10.16 9.36 19.51
C GLU A 181 -9.37 8.05 19.59
N ASN A 182 -10.07 6.91 19.58
CA ASN A 182 -9.44 5.60 19.80
C ASN A 182 -9.64 4.65 18.63
N PHE A 183 -10.60 4.89 17.74
CA PHE A 183 -10.96 3.95 16.68
C PHE A 183 -10.84 4.59 15.30
N TRP A 184 -10.49 3.81 14.30
CA TRP A 184 -10.63 4.22 12.90
C TRP A 184 -10.96 3.05 11.99
N LEU A 185 -11.68 3.35 10.93
CA LEU A 185 -12.07 2.43 9.87
C LEU A 185 -12.00 3.15 8.54
N GLY A 186 -11.24 2.60 7.60
CA GLY A 186 -11.03 3.17 6.28
C GLY A 186 -11.34 2.19 5.17
N LEU A 187 -11.91 2.70 4.10
CA LEU A 187 -12.17 2.01 2.84
C LEU A 187 -11.48 2.80 1.72
N ALA A 188 -10.80 2.13 0.81
CA ALA A 188 -10.30 2.76 -0.41
C ALA A 188 -10.51 1.88 -1.64
N ALA A 189 -10.69 2.54 -2.78
CA ALA A 189 -10.75 1.92 -4.09
C ALA A 189 -9.81 2.70 -5.02
N HIS A 190 -8.80 2.02 -5.57
CA HIS A 190 -7.86 2.58 -6.54
C HIS A 190 -8.14 1.99 -7.93
N HIS A 191 -7.68 2.66 -8.98
CA HIS A 191 -7.89 2.25 -10.38
C HIS A 191 -9.36 2.02 -10.74
N VAL A 192 -10.26 2.87 -10.20
CA VAL A 192 -11.71 2.74 -10.38
C VAL A 192 -12.11 2.79 -11.86
N ASN A 193 -11.37 3.57 -12.65
CA ASN A 193 -11.54 3.72 -14.08
C ASN A 193 -10.82 2.64 -14.93
N GLN A 194 -10.22 1.63 -14.29
CA GLN A 194 -9.58 0.46 -14.91
C GLN A 194 -8.78 0.77 -16.20
N PRO A 195 -7.76 1.65 -16.12
CA PRO A 195 -7.03 2.07 -17.30
C PRO A 195 -6.34 0.90 -18.02
N ASN A 196 -6.20 1.00 -19.35
CA ASN A 196 -5.52 -0.01 -20.14
C ASN A 196 -3.99 0.06 -19.91
N GLN A 197 -3.38 -1.05 -19.54
CA GLN A 197 -1.95 -1.20 -19.28
C GLN A 197 -1.22 -2.03 -20.36
N SER A 198 -1.85 -2.30 -21.49
CA SER A 198 -1.26 -3.09 -22.58
C SER A 198 -0.05 -2.37 -23.21
N PHE A 199 1.08 -3.07 -23.34
CA PHE A 199 2.28 -2.59 -24.06
C PHE A 199 2.14 -2.73 -25.58
N ILE A 200 1.38 -3.73 -26.02
CA ILE A 200 1.10 -4.02 -27.42
C ILE A 200 -0.37 -3.72 -27.72
N ASP A 201 -0.73 -3.74 -29.00
CA ASP A 201 -2.13 -3.62 -29.40
C ASP A 201 -2.99 -4.70 -28.69
N GLY A 202 -3.88 -4.24 -27.81
CA GLY A 202 -4.65 -5.11 -26.93
C GLY A 202 -5.32 -4.35 -25.79
N VAL A 203 -6.25 -5.03 -25.13
CA VAL A 203 -6.95 -4.52 -23.95
C VAL A 203 -6.52 -5.36 -22.75
N SER A 204 -5.69 -4.78 -21.89
CA SER A 204 -5.32 -5.32 -20.60
C SER A 204 -5.73 -4.29 -19.55
N PRO A 205 -6.94 -4.37 -18.98
CA PRO A 205 -7.38 -3.39 -17.98
C PRO A 205 -6.64 -3.64 -16.66
N LEU A 206 -6.16 -2.57 -16.02
CA LEU A 206 -5.64 -2.63 -14.66
C LEU A 206 -6.82 -2.80 -13.69
N PRO A 207 -6.96 -3.95 -13.00
CA PRO A 207 -8.10 -4.19 -12.12
C PRO A 207 -8.13 -3.20 -10.96
N ALA A 208 -9.35 -2.78 -10.59
CA ALA A 208 -9.58 -1.96 -9.42
C ALA A 208 -9.09 -2.68 -8.14
N LYS A 209 -8.38 -1.93 -7.29
CA LYS A 209 -7.88 -2.40 -5.99
C LYS A 209 -8.76 -1.86 -4.89
N PHE A 210 -9.35 -2.75 -4.11
CA PHE A 210 -10.14 -2.41 -2.92
C PHE A 210 -9.33 -2.70 -1.67
N SER A 211 -9.36 -1.79 -0.71
CA SER A 211 -8.78 -1.99 0.62
C SER A 211 -9.77 -1.61 1.72
N LEU A 212 -9.75 -2.39 2.79
CA LEU A 212 -10.45 -2.14 4.04
C LEU A 212 -9.43 -2.26 5.16
N HIS A 213 -9.22 -1.17 5.90
CA HIS A 213 -8.29 -1.15 7.01
C HIS A 213 -8.92 -0.51 8.24
N GLY A 214 -8.40 -0.83 9.40
CA GLY A 214 -8.91 -0.26 10.64
C GLY A 214 -8.11 -0.72 11.83
N GLY A 215 -8.39 -0.09 12.96
CA GLY A 215 -7.74 -0.42 14.20
C GLY A 215 -8.33 0.30 15.40
N TYR A 216 -7.84 -0.07 16.56
CA TYR A 216 -8.24 0.50 17.83
C TYR A 216 -7.02 0.78 18.67
N ARG A 217 -6.96 1.93 19.32
CA ARG A 217 -5.89 2.35 20.21
C ARG A 217 -6.31 2.12 21.66
N ILE A 218 -5.61 1.22 22.33
CA ILE A 218 -5.81 0.88 23.75
C ILE A 218 -4.70 1.56 24.54
N SER A 219 -5.06 2.49 25.44
CA SER A 219 -4.09 3.08 26.36
C SER A 219 -3.63 2.04 27.39
N LEU A 220 -2.32 1.88 27.56
CA LEU A 220 -1.70 1.00 28.56
C LEU A 220 -1.27 1.76 29.82
N GLY A 221 -1.73 3.01 29.96
CA GLY A 221 -1.35 3.91 31.05
C GLY A 221 -0.09 4.72 30.76
N GLU A 222 0.33 5.47 31.78
CA GLU A 222 1.45 6.42 31.67
C GLU A 222 2.77 5.80 32.15
N GLY A 223 3.84 6.10 31.43
CA GLY A 223 5.20 5.75 31.79
C GLY A 223 5.86 6.74 32.75
N SER A 224 7.19 6.69 32.83
CA SER A 224 7.99 7.64 33.60
C SER A 224 7.82 9.07 33.06
N MET A 225 8.16 10.06 33.87
CA MET A 225 8.26 11.45 33.42
C MET A 225 9.26 11.56 32.26
N ARG A 226 8.94 12.37 31.26
CA ARG A 226 9.87 12.70 30.18
C ARG A 226 11.05 13.48 30.75
N GLY A 227 12.24 13.23 30.20
CA GLY A 227 13.45 13.98 30.53
C GLY A 227 13.55 15.33 29.83
N ASP A 228 12.42 15.90 29.39
CA ASP A 228 12.33 17.17 28.68
C ASP A 228 11.67 18.24 29.58
N PHE A 229 11.67 19.50 29.12
CA PHE A 229 11.06 20.63 29.84
C PHE A 229 9.52 20.64 29.77
N THR A 230 8.88 19.60 29.20
CA THR A 230 7.42 19.58 29.03
C THR A 230 6.69 19.05 30.27
N HIS A 231 7.41 18.42 31.20
CA HIS A 231 6.85 17.79 32.41
C HIS A 231 5.73 16.76 32.13
N MET A 232 5.66 16.23 30.91
CA MET A 232 4.69 15.20 30.55
C MET A 232 5.21 13.79 30.88
N ARG A 233 4.29 12.83 31.10
CA ARG A 233 4.65 11.41 31.24
C ARG A 233 4.69 10.74 29.87
N LYS A 234 5.59 9.75 29.74
CA LYS A 234 5.72 8.94 28.53
C LYS A 234 4.43 8.20 28.23
N GLN A 235 4.02 8.17 26.97
CA GLN A 235 2.79 7.46 26.59
C GLN A 235 3.06 5.99 26.28
N ARG A 236 2.06 5.14 26.56
CA ARG A 236 2.08 3.72 26.20
C ARG A 236 0.73 3.30 25.64
N TYR A 237 0.72 2.67 24.48
CA TYR A 237 -0.50 2.17 23.87
C TYR A 237 -0.27 0.90 23.06
N LEU A 238 -1.30 0.05 23.05
CA LEU A 238 -1.42 -1.13 22.19
C LEU A 238 -2.42 -0.82 21.09
N THR A 239 -2.05 -1.10 19.86
CA THR A 239 -2.83 -0.75 18.68
C THR A 239 -3.00 -1.96 17.77
N PRO A 240 -3.99 -2.83 18.02
CA PRO A 240 -4.41 -3.85 17.07
C PRO A 240 -4.96 -3.21 15.80
N THR A 241 -4.52 -3.70 14.64
CA THR A 241 -5.02 -3.22 13.35
C THR A 241 -5.12 -4.36 12.34
N PHE A 242 -5.86 -4.12 11.27
CA PHE A 242 -5.99 -5.03 10.16
C PHE A 242 -6.03 -4.27 8.83
N ASN A 243 -5.68 -4.95 7.75
CA ASN A 243 -5.77 -4.44 6.40
C ASN A 243 -6.11 -5.58 5.43
N TYR A 244 -7.32 -5.55 4.89
CA TYR A 244 -7.78 -6.45 3.85
C TYR A 244 -7.65 -5.77 2.49
N LYS A 245 -7.06 -6.45 1.52
CA LYS A 245 -6.83 -5.95 0.17
C LYS A 245 -7.33 -6.96 -0.86
N ARG A 246 -7.93 -6.47 -1.94
CA ARG A 246 -8.35 -7.27 -3.09
C ARG A 246 -8.08 -6.52 -4.39
N GLN A 247 -7.39 -7.16 -5.32
CA GLN A 247 -7.13 -6.63 -6.66
C GLN A 247 -7.19 -7.78 -7.67
N GLY A 248 -8.20 -7.77 -8.54
CA GLY A 248 -8.46 -8.88 -9.45
C GLY A 248 -8.66 -10.21 -8.70
N PRO A 249 -7.91 -11.28 -9.02
CA PRO A 249 -8.01 -12.58 -8.37
C PRO A 249 -7.25 -12.64 -7.03
N PHE A 250 -6.44 -11.62 -6.71
CA PHE A 250 -5.63 -11.61 -5.52
C PHE A 250 -6.35 -10.99 -4.34
N GLU A 251 -6.30 -11.68 -3.22
CA GLU A 251 -6.86 -11.26 -1.95
C GLU A 251 -5.83 -11.50 -0.86
N GLN A 252 -5.74 -10.56 0.07
CA GLN A 252 -4.79 -10.60 1.17
C GLN A 252 -5.40 -9.98 2.41
N LEU A 253 -5.06 -10.56 3.56
CA LEU A 253 -5.38 -10.02 4.86
C LEU A 253 -4.09 -9.90 5.68
N ASP A 254 -3.83 -8.68 6.15
CA ASP A 254 -2.80 -8.38 7.13
C ASP A 254 -3.51 -8.17 8.48
N VAL A 255 -3.10 -8.89 9.52
CA VAL A 255 -3.59 -8.70 10.89
C VAL A 255 -2.41 -8.62 11.83
N GLY A 256 -2.44 -7.69 12.76
CA GLY A 256 -1.35 -7.54 13.71
C GLY A 256 -1.62 -6.47 14.74
N ALA A 257 -0.58 -6.14 15.49
CA ALA A 257 -0.64 -5.10 16.50
C ALA A 257 0.67 -4.34 16.61
N TYR A 258 0.56 -3.07 16.98
CA TYR A 258 1.68 -2.24 17.37
C TYR A 258 1.69 -2.03 18.88
N PHE A 259 2.86 -2.10 19.48
CA PHE A 259 3.11 -1.73 20.87
C PHE A 259 3.98 -0.47 20.86
N TYR A 260 3.41 0.64 21.33
CA TYR A 260 4.14 1.88 21.49
C TYR A 260 4.55 2.06 22.94
N VAL A 261 5.85 2.20 23.17
CA VAL A 261 6.43 2.57 24.45
C VAL A 261 7.45 3.66 24.17
N GLU A 262 7.04 4.91 24.37
CA GLU A 262 7.80 6.08 23.95
C GLU A 262 9.30 6.03 24.33
N PRO A 263 10.22 6.26 23.36
CA PRO A 263 10.00 6.65 21.95
C PRO A 263 9.87 5.48 20.97
N ILE A 264 9.87 4.22 21.43
CA ILE A 264 10.02 3.03 20.59
C ILE A 264 8.64 2.47 20.19
N VAL A 265 8.55 1.98 18.97
CA VAL A 265 7.41 1.23 18.44
C VAL A 265 7.86 -0.18 18.08
N PHE A 266 7.11 -1.18 18.50
CA PHE A 266 7.26 -2.56 18.03
C PHE A 266 5.99 -2.97 17.28
N GLY A 267 6.13 -3.72 16.21
CA GLY A 267 5.01 -4.25 15.44
C GLY A 267 5.18 -5.72 15.13
N LEU A 268 4.09 -6.48 15.22
CA LEU A 268 4.04 -7.87 14.78
C LEU A 268 2.79 -8.09 13.93
N TRP A 269 2.99 -8.65 12.74
CA TRP A 269 1.92 -8.88 11.77
C TRP A 269 1.99 -10.29 11.21
N TYR A 270 0.82 -10.83 10.92
CA TYR A 270 0.67 -11.98 10.06
C TYR A 270 0.01 -11.54 8.76
N ARG A 271 0.63 -11.92 7.64
CA ARG A 271 0.13 -11.68 6.29
C ARG A 271 -0.25 -12.99 5.63
N GLY A 272 -1.51 -13.08 5.22
CA GLY A 272 -2.03 -14.19 4.43
C GLY A 272 -3.45 -14.57 4.79
N LEU A 273 -4.10 -15.32 3.90
CA LEU A 273 -5.43 -15.90 4.10
C LEU A 273 -5.30 -17.43 4.23
N PRO A 274 -5.04 -17.95 5.44
CA PRO A 274 -4.76 -19.38 5.63
C PRO A 274 -5.94 -20.29 5.25
N TYR A 275 -7.15 -19.74 5.13
CA TYR A 275 -8.40 -20.47 4.84
C TYR A 275 -8.77 -20.52 3.35
N LYS A 276 -8.12 -19.73 2.48
CA LYS A 276 -8.46 -19.64 1.05
C LYS A 276 -7.23 -19.93 0.20
N PRO A 277 -7.08 -21.17 -0.32
CA PRO A 277 -5.97 -21.48 -1.22
C PRO A 277 -6.13 -20.74 -2.54
N VAL A 278 -5.01 -20.26 -3.09
CA VAL A 278 -4.93 -19.72 -4.46
C VAL A 278 -4.19 -20.77 -5.29
N ASN A 279 -4.77 -21.24 -6.40
CA ASN A 279 -4.17 -22.26 -7.26
C ASN A 279 -3.70 -23.53 -6.51
N ASN A 280 -4.52 -24.02 -5.57
CA ASN A 280 -4.22 -25.23 -4.77
C ASN A 280 -3.01 -25.09 -3.82
N GLN A 281 -2.52 -23.87 -3.58
CA GLN A 281 -1.47 -23.56 -2.61
C GLN A 281 -2.02 -22.74 -1.44
N SER A 282 -1.52 -23.02 -0.23
CA SER A 282 -1.87 -22.29 0.99
C SER A 282 -1.42 -20.83 0.89
N ASN A 283 -2.35 -19.88 0.97
CA ASN A 283 -2.08 -18.43 0.91
C ASN A 283 -1.50 -17.91 2.25
N ARG A 284 -0.33 -18.44 2.63
CA ARG A 284 0.51 -17.94 3.74
C ARG A 284 1.64 -17.18 3.10
N ASP A 285 1.80 -15.90 3.42
CA ASP A 285 2.83 -15.07 2.80
C ASP A 285 4.00 -14.84 3.77
N ALA A 286 3.78 -14.07 4.84
CA ALA A 286 4.86 -13.69 5.74
C ALA A 286 4.40 -13.38 7.16
N VAL A 287 5.33 -13.53 8.11
CA VAL A 287 5.26 -12.89 9.43
C VAL A 287 6.15 -11.67 9.39
N VAL A 288 5.61 -10.50 9.73
CA VAL A 288 6.34 -9.24 9.69
C VAL A 288 6.66 -8.81 11.11
N MET A 289 7.93 -8.50 11.36
CA MET A 289 8.39 -7.85 12.57
C MET A 289 8.84 -6.43 12.25
N MET A 290 8.48 -5.48 13.10
CA MET A 290 8.83 -4.07 12.94
C MET A 290 9.41 -3.51 14.24
N VAL A 291 10.42 -2.67 14.10
CA VAL A 291 10.87 -1.75 15.15
C VAL A 291 10.95 -0.33 14.57
N GLY A 292 10.54 0.66 15.35
CA GLY A 292 10.63 2.06 14.96
C GLY A 292 10.90 2.97 16.16
N VAL A 293 11.28 4.20 15.88
CA VAL A 293 11.58 5.24 16.88
C VAL A 293 10.90 6.53 16.45
N ASN A 294 10.11 7.10 17.36
CA ASN A 294 9.43 8.39 17.19
C ASN A 294 10.10 9.42 18.07
N LEU A 295 10.85 10.33 17.45
CA LEU A 295 11.57 11.40 18.13
C LEU A 295 10.66 12.59 18.41
N LEU A 296 10.96 13.31 19.48
CA LEU A 296 10.23 14.52 19.87
C LEU A 296 10.32 15.65 18.83
N SER A 297 11.32 15.61 17.93
CA SER A 297 11.46 16.53 16.80
C SER A 297 10.40 16.33 15.70
N GLY A 298 9.57 15.29 15.81
CA GLY A 298 8.60 14.88 14.80
C GLY A 298 9.16 13.92 13.75
N LEU A 299 10.44 13.54 13.86
CA LEU A 299 11.07 12.54 13.00
C LEU A 299 10.73 11.13 13.51
N ASN A 300 10.19 10.30 12.63
CA ASN A 300 9.92 8.90 12.87
C ASN A 300 10.73 8.06 11.88
N ILE A 301 11.32 6.98 12.37
CA ILE A 301 12.10 6.03 11.58
C ILE A 301 11.62 4.64 11.92
N GLY A 302 11.26 3.85 10.92
CA GLY A 302 10.77 2.49 11.06
C GLY A 302 11.53 1.52 10.17
N TYR A 303 11.82 0.34 10.68
CA TYR A 303 12.36 -0.77 9.91
C TYR A 303 11.50 -2.02 10.15
N SER A 304 11.17 -2.73 9.08
CA SER A 304 10.48 -4.01 9.17
C SER A 304 11.13 -5.08 8.33
N PHE A 305 11.02 -6.30 8.81
CA PHE A 305 11.47 -7.51 8.15
C PHE A 305 10.31 -8.50 8.00
N ASP A 306 10.07 -8.90 6.77
CA ASP A 306 9.08 -9.92 6.41
C ASP A 306 9.77 -11.27 6.34
N TYR A 307 9.49 -12.13 7.31
CA TYR A 307 9.87 -13.52 7.24
C TYR A 307 8.89 -14.28 6.34
N THR A 308 9.31 -14.63 5.12
CA THR A 308 8.48 -15.34 4.14
C THR A 308 8.20 -16.78 4.62
N VAL A 309 6.93 -17.07 4.89
CA VAL A 309 6.41 -18.38 5.33
C VAL A 309 5.84 -19.20 4.15
N SER A 310 5.73 -18.59 2.97
CA SER A 310 5.29 -19.25 1.74
C SER A 310 6.32 -20.27 1.22
N GLN A 311 6.00 -20.97 0.13
CA GLN A 311 6.90 -21.94 -0.50
C GLN A 311 8.23 -21.34 -1.01
N LEU A 312 8.30 -20.01 -1.23
CA LEU A 312 9.56 -19.32 -1.51
C LEU A 312 10.55 -19.43 -0.34
N GLY A 313 10.02 -19.55 0.88
CA GLY A 313 10.79 -19.67 2.11
C GLY A 313 11.76 -18.51 2.35
N ILE A 314 12.62 -18.69 3.36
CA ILE A 314 13.62 -17.70 3.75
C ILE A 314 14.80 -17.59 2.77
N GLN A 315 14.98 -18.58 1.87
CA GLN A 315 16.02 -18.55 0.84
C GLN A 315 15.88 -17.39 -0.13
N SER A 316 14.66 -16.84 -0.24
CA SER A 316 14.38 -15.61 -0.97
C SER A 316 15.03 -14.36 -0.35
N GLY A 317 15.46 -14.41 0.91
CA GLY A 317 15.96 -13.27 1.67
C GLY A 317 14.86 -12.47 2.38
N GLY A 318 13.59 -12.90 2.28
CA GLY A 318 12.46 -12.19 2.91
C GLY A 318 12.16 -10.85 2.23
N ALA A 319 11.61 -9.88 2.97
CA ALA A 319 11.52 -8.50 2.51
C ALA A 319 11.96 -7.51 3.60
N HIS A 320 12.71 -6.50 3.19
CA HIS A 320 13.24 -5.44 4.03
C HIS A 320 12.55 -4.14 3.68
N GLU A 321 12.04 -3.42 4.67
CA GLU A 321 11.37 -2.14 4.46
C GLU A 321 11.86 -1.10 5.46
N LEU A 322 12.24 0.06 4.95
CA LEU A 322 12.66 1.23 5.70
C LEU A 322 11.64 2.34 5.48
N SER A 323 11.18 2.97 6.55
CA SER A 323 10.35 4.17 6.53
C SER A 323 11.02 5.30 7.29
N VAL A 324 10.90 6.50 6.74
CA VAL A 324 11.29 7.73 7.44
C VAL A 324 10.18 8.73 7.21
N SER A 325 9.61 9.30 8.28
CA SER A 325 8.62 10.35 8.18
C SER A 325 8.98 11.51 9.09
N TRP A 326 8.69 12.73 8.65
CA TRP A 326 8.90 13.93 9.45
C TRP A 326 7.63 14.77 9.47
N THR A 327 7.03 14.88 10.65
CA THR A 327 5.96 15.82 10.92
C THR A 327 6.56 17.20 11.19
N LEU A 328 6.27 18.14 10.31
CA LEU A 328 6.77 19.51 10.42
C LEU A 328 6.10 20.23 11.60
N PRO A 329 6.80 21.17 12.24
CA PRO A 329 6.20 22.05 13.22
C PRO A 329 4.98 22.76 12.61
N ASN A 330 3.91 22.85 13.39
CA ASN A 330 2.68 23.47 12.93
C ASN A 330 2.93 24.92 12.51
N SER A 331 2.80 25.23 11.22
CA SER A 331 2.98 26.58 10.69
C SER A 331 1.80 27.51 11.02
N TYR A 332 0.68 26.97 11.53
CA TYR A 332 -0.53 27.71 11.88
C TYR A 332 -0.57 28.11 13.37
N GLN A 333 0.58 28.44 13.97
CA GLN A 333 0.65 28.90 15.37
C GLN A 333 -0.34 30.05 15.62
N GLY A 334 -1.22 29.89 16.61
CA GLY A 334 -2.12 30.94 17.11
C GLY A 334 -3.59 30.86 16.67
N LYS A 335 -3.97 29.96 15.75
CA LYS A 335 -5.39 29.68 15.48
C LYS A 335 -5.82 28.44 16.24
N PRO A 336 -6.91 28.48 17.04
CA PRO A 336 -7.46 27.27 17.63
C PRO A 336 -7.78 26.29 16.50
N SER A 337 -7.19 25.11 16.57
CA SER A 337 -7.63 24.00 15.74
C SER A 337 -9.13 23.83 16.00
N ARG A 338 -9.95 23.81 14.94
CA ARG A 338 -11.39 23.47 15.07
C ARG A 338 -11.62 22.00 15.47
N ARG A 339 -10.53 21.23 15.61
CA ARG A 339 -10.49 19.81 15.88
C ARG A 339 -9.76 19.57 17.20
N ASP A 340 -10.37 18.75 18.05
CA ASP A 340 -9.85 18.39 19.38
C ASP A 340 -9.14 17.03 19.37
N THR A 341 -9.30 16.24 18.30
CA THR A 341 -8.78 14.87 18.17
C THR A 341 -7.72 14.78 17.06
N ILE A 342 -6.63 14.03 17.21
CA ILE A 342 -5.69 13.70 16.10
C ILE A 342 -5.97 12.27 15.64
N LEU A 343 -5.65 11.92 14.38
CA LEU A 343 -5.93 10.59 13.85
C LEU A 343 -5.19 9.53 14.69
N PRO A 344 -5.87 8.49 15.22
CA PRO A 344 -5.27 7.54 16.16
C PRO A 344 -4.39 6.47 15.52
N CYS A 345 -4.19 6.52 14.20
CA CYS A 345 -3.33 5.56 13.50
C CYS A 345 -1.90 5.54 14.08
N PRO A 346 -1.23 4.38 14.03
CA PRO A 346 0.19 4.27 14.33
C PRO A 346 1.05 5.21 13.47
N LYS A 347 2.16 5.67 14.03
CA LYS A 347 3.14 6.55 13.37
C LYS A 347 4.52 5.95 13.59
N PHE A 348 5.33 5.86 12.54
CA PHE A 348 6.71 5.37 12.56
C PHE A 348 7.44 5.77 11.29
#